data_AF-A0A0G4PDD1-F1
#
_entry.id   AF-A0A0G4PDD1-F1
#
_cell.length_a   1.000
_cell.length_b   1.000
_cell.length_c   1.000
_cell.angle_alpha   90.00
_cell.angle_beta   90.00
_cell.angle_gamma   90.00
#
_symmetry.space_group_name_H-M   'P 1'
#
loop_
_entity.id
_entity.type
_entity.pdbx_description
1 polymer ?
#
loop_
_entity_poly.entity_id
_entity_poly.type
_entity_poly.pdbx_seq_one_letter_code
_entity_poly.pdbx_strand_id
1 'polypeptide(L)'
;MQRSFHIEDFEVNNNEPDFSNTVPKLKGQSNYRDWETALCLALGGSNPYYTHMVTNGIPTPTTPPYADTSPEAVRQMLIEEAQTTTEVDTTNITITTTQVRARAEELCKEYHTKWGKWQTCNSRAYIYLRKTLTIEASSLLFQITDVHEAFKKLRERYTAFSFPQMYARYTKWVDLRFKNGTASDFVRRFRKALRDLTAFGGSVTPLIELCQFKKAIAENARCHAFLQHLRVNENDPDFMDEVYLEFEQSLSHPYPSAND
;
A
#
# COMPACT_ATOMS: atom_id res chain seq x y z
N MET A 1 10.49 17.86 -6.75
CA MET A 1 9.33 18.32 -7.53
C MET A 1 8.20 17.34 -7.31
N GLN A 2 7.10 17.78 -6.72
CA GLN A 2 5.89 16.96 -6.57
C GLN A 2 5.26 16.84 -7.96
N ARG A 3 5.18 15.62 -8.50
CA ARG A 3 4.57 15.40 -9.82
C ARG A 3 3.08 15.72 -9.69
N SER A 4 2.57 16.67 -10.46
CA SER A 4 1.14 16.94 -10.49
C SER A 4 0.45 15.87 -11.33
N PHE A 5 -0.71 15.39 -10.88
CA PHE A 5 -1.49 14.34 -11.54
C PHE A 5 -2.79 14.93 -12.09
N HIS A 6 -2.66 15.85 -13.05
CA HIS A 6 -3.82 16.37 -13.78
C HIS A 6 -4.33 15.28 -14.73
N ILE A 7 -5.63 14.99 -14.69
CA ILE A 7 -6.20 13.92 -15.52
C ILE A 7 -6.09 14.20 -17.02
N GLU A 8 -5.84 15.46 -17.38
CA GLU A 8 -5.58 15.92 -18.74
C GLU A 8 -4.30 15.32 -19.33
N ASP A 9 -3.28 15.06 -18.52
CA ASP A 9 -2.03 14.44 -18.99
C ASP A 9 -2.09 12.91 -18.95
N PHE A 10 -3.21 12.33 -18.52
CA PHE A 10 -3.39 10.89 -18.56
C PHE A 10 -3.44 10.41 -20.01
N GLU A 11 -2.55 9.46 -20.30
CA GLU A 11 -2.53 8.72 -21.55
C GLU A 11 -2.48 7.23 -21.26
N VAL A 12 -3.18 6.50 -22.12
CA VAL A 12 -3.20 5.04 -22.11
C VAL A 12 -1.99 4.51 -22.86
N ASN A 13 -1.26 3.59 -22.23
CA ASN A 13 -0.29 2.80 -22.96
C ASN A 13 -0.99 1.52 -23.47
N ASN A 14 -0.88 1.24 -24.77
CA ASN A 14 -1.48 0.03 -25.35
C ASN A 14 -0.69 -1.25 -25.02
N ASN A 15 0.54 -1.11 -24.54
CA ASN A 15 1.42 -2.22 -24.17
C ASN A 15 1.53 -2.37 -22.64
N GLU A 16 0.44 -2.10 -21.90
CA GLU A 16 0.42 -2.24 -20.45
C GLU A 16 0.66 -3.70 -20.02
N PRO A 17 1.66 -3.97 -19.16
CA PRO A 17 1.96 -5.32 -18.71
C PRO A 17 0.85 -5.87 -17.81
N ASP A 18 0.46 -7.13 -18.01
CA ASP A 18 -0.41 -7.82 -17.06
C ASP A 18 0.39 -8.33 -15.86
N PHE A 19 0.27 -7.63 -14.74
CA PHE A 19 0.95 -7.96 -13.49
C PHE A 19 0.07 -8.77 -12.52
N SER A 20 -1.09 -9.27 -12.96
CA SER A 20 -1.99 -10.06 -12.11
C SER A 20 -1.36 -11.35 -11.57
N ASN A 21 -0.34 -11.86 -12.24
CA ASN A 21 0.45 -13.02 -11.78
C ASN A 21 1.62 -12.64 -10.86
N THR A 22 2.00 -11.36 -10.82
CA THR A 22 3.13 -10.85 -10.02
C THR A 22 2.68 -10.34 -8.65
N VAL A 23 1.44 -9.81 -8.56
CA VAL A 23 0.86 -9.37 -7.30
C VAL A 23 0.18 -10.55 -6.60
N PRO A 24 0.52 -10.88 -5.34
CA PRO A 24 -0.13 -11.97 -4.63
C PRO A 24 -1.63 -11.70 -4.46
N LYS A 25 -2.46 -12.74 -4.35
CA LYS A 25 -3.89 -12.54 -4.06
C LYS A 25 -4.08 -11.99 -2.64
N LEU A 26 -4.97 -11.01 -2.45
CA LEU A 26 -5.35 -10.54 -1.12
C LEU A 26 -6.15 -11.61 -0.37
N LYS A 27 -5.53 -12.24 0.63
CA LYS A 27 -6.12 -13.31 1.45
C LYS A 27 -6.73 -12.77 2.75
N GLY A 28 -6.30 -11.58 3.17
CA GLY A 28 -6.86 -10.87 4.31
C GLY A 28 -5.80 -10.04 5.03
N GLN A 29 -6.03 -9.79 6.32
CA GLN A 29 -5.11 -8.99 7.16
C GLN A 29 -3.69 -9.57 7.20
N SER A 30 -3.53 -10.89 7.08
CA SER A 30 -2.24 -11.58 7.19
C SER A 30 -1.25 -11.25 6.08
N ASN A 31 -1.72 -10.84 4.89
CA ASN A 31 -0.86 -10.48 3.77
C ASN A 31 -1.18 -9.11 3.16
N TYR A 32 -2.00 -8.29 3.85
CA TYR A 32 -2.45 -7.02 3.31
C TYR A 32 -1.30 -6.07 2.98
N ARG A 33 -0.29 -5.95 3.85
CA ARG A 33 0.85 -5.03 3.62
C ARG A 33 1.71 -5.44 2.42
N ASP A 34 2.01 -6.73 2.30
CA ASP A 34 2.75 -7.27 1.17
C ASP A 34 1.96 -7.09 -0.14
N TRP A 35 0.64 -7.35 -0.08
CA TRP A 35 -0.28 -7.13 -1.20
C TRP A 35 -0.35 -5.65 -1.60
N GLU A 36 -0.56 -4.74 -0.66
CA GLU A 36 -0.66 -3.29 -0.88
C GLU A 36 0.61 -2.76 -1.56
N THR A 37 1.78 -3.17 -1.05
CA THR A 37 3.08 -2.79 -1.60
C THR A 37 3.26 -3.31 -3.02
N ALA A 38 3.02 -4.60 -3.24
CA ALA A 38 3.15 -5.22 -4.56
C ALA A 38 2.17 -4.61 -5.59
N LEU A 39 0.93 -4.35 -5.19
CA LEU A 39 -0.08 -3.70 -6.02
C LEU A 39 0.36 -2.29 -6.44
N CYS A 40 0.81 -1.46 -5.49
CA CYS A 40 1.23 -0.09 -5.80
C CYS A 40 2.47 -0.06 -6.72
N LEU A 41 3.44 -0.94 -6.50
CA LEU A 41 4.61 -1.04 -7.38
C LEU A 41 4.22 -1.47 -8.80
N ALA A 42 3.33 -2.46 -8.92
CA ALA A 42 2.89 -2.97 -10.20
C ALA A 42 2.05 -1.96 -10.99
N LEU A 43 1.13 -1.27 -10.33
CA LEU A 43 0.37 -0.16 -10.91
C LEU A 43 1.30 0.96 -11.36
N GLY A 44 2.26 1.36 -10.51
CA GLY A 44 3.18 2.46 -10.77
C GLY A 44 4.16 2.17 -11.91
N GLY A 45 4.59 0.91 -12.03
CA GLY A 45 5.40 0.45 -13.16
C GLY A 45 4.61 0.40 -14.47
N SER A 46 3.29 0.21 -14.43
CA SER A 46 2.43 0.25 -15.61
C SER A 46 2.07 1.68 -16.03
N ASN A 47 1.45 2.44 -15.12
CA ASN A 47 1.18 3.85 -15.30
C ASN A 47 1.10 4.54 -13.93
N PRO A 48 1.89 5.60 -13.67
CA PRO A 48 1.89 6.27 -12.37
C PRO A 48 0.52 6.85 -11.99
N TYR A 49 -0.34 7.19 -12.97
CA TYR A 49 -1.71 7.64 -12.71
C TYR A 49 -2.55 6.57 -12.01
N TYR A 50 -2.34 5.29 -12.29
CA TYR A 50 -3.12 4.23 -11.65
C TYR A 50 -2.82 4.13 -10.15
N THR A 51 -1.55 4.26 -9.78
CA THR A 51 -1.17 4.26 -8.35
C THR A 51 -1.74 5.47 -7.65
N HIS A 52 -1.63 6.66 -8.26
CA HIS A 52 -2.18 7.88 -7.68
C HIS A 52 -3.71 7.82 -7.56
N MET A 53 -4.41 7.37 -8.60
CA MET A 53 -5.85 7.16 -8.60
C MET A 53 -6.28 6.23 -7.47
N VAL A 54 -5.57 5.12 -7.24
CA VAL A 54 -5.90 4.16 -6.19
C VAL A 54 -5.62 4.71 -4.79
N THR A 55 -4.48 5.39 -4.59
CA THR A 55 -3.99 5.74 -3.25
C THR A 55 -4.44 7.12 -2.76
N ASN A 56 -4.51 8.10 -3.65
CA ASN A 56 -4.86 9.49 -3.33
C ASN A 56 -6.22 9.90 -3.89
N GLY A 57 -6.72 9.18 -4.89
CA GLY A 57 -7.86 9.61 -5.70
C GLY A 57 -7.44 10.70 -6.68
N ILE A 58 -8.15 10.76 -7.81
CA ILE A 58 -8.13 11.93 -8.69
C ILE A 58 -9.56 12.46 -8.69
N PRO A 59 -9.78 13.75 -8.39
CA PRO A 59 -11.12 14.32 -8.37
C PRO A 59 -11.85 14.08 -9.70
N THR A 60 -13.14 13.80 -9.63
CA THR A 60 -13.98 13.76 -10.81
C THR A 60 -13.97 15.14 -11.47
N PRO A 61 -13.87 15.22 -12.81
CA PRO A 61 -14.00 16.47 -13.52
C PRO A 61 -15.32 17.16 -13.15
N THR A 62 -15.25 18.42 -12.78
CA THR A 62 -16.44 19.20 -12.46
C THR A 62 -17.20 19.49 -13.75
N THR A 63 -18.51 19.26 -13.72
CA THR A 63 -19.35 19.63 -14.85
C THR A 63 -19.24 21.14 -15.08
N PRO A 64 -18.87 21.59 -16.29
CA PRO A 64 -18.81 22.99 -16.60
C PRO A 64 -20.19 23.64 -16.42
N PRO A 65 -20.24 24.92 -15.99
CA PRO A 65 -21.46 25.58 -15.51
C PRO A 65 -22.60 25.72 -16.53
N TYR A 66 -22.42 25.36 -17.81
CA TYR A 66 -23.52 25.34 -18.78
C TYR A 66 -24.48 24.14 -18.62
N ALA A 67 -24.11 23.09 -17.85
CA ALA A 67 -25.01 21.97 -17.64
C ALA A 67 -26.24 22.34 -16.79
N ASP A 68 -26.16 23.44 -16.04
CA ASP A 68 -27.24 23.94 -15.17
C ASP A 68 -27.62 25.43 -15.36
N THR A 69 -27.03 26.21 -16.28
CA THR A 69 -27.43 27.64 -16.45
C THR A 69 -27.41 28.20 -17.87
N SER A 70 -28.26 29.22 -18.04
CA SER A 70 -28.65 29.90 -19.26
C SER A 70 -27.49 30.59 -20.02
N PRO A 71 -27.69 30.99 -21.30
CA PRO A 71 -26.70 31.71 -22.11
C PRO A 71 -26.00 32.89 -21.41
N GLU A 72 -26.63 33.49 -20.40
CA GLU A 72 -26.14 34.57 -19.56
C GLU A 72 -24.92 34.18 -18.71
N ALA A 73 -24.87 32.96 -18.16
CA ALA A 73 -23.74 32.52 -17.34
C ALA A 73 -22.44 32.39 -18.17
N VAL A 74 -22.56 31.82 -19.38
CA VAL A 74 -21.44 31.72 -20.33
C VAL A 74 -21.02 33.11 -20.82
N ARG A 75 -21.99 34.02 -21.04
CA ARG A 75 -21.70 35.41 -21.38
C ARG A 75 -20.92 36.12 -20.25
N GLN A 76 -21.32 35.94 -19.00
CA GLN A 76 -20.64 36.53 -17.85
C GLN A 76 -19.20 36.04 -17.72
N MET A 77 -18.97 34.73 -17.89
CA MET A 77 -17.63 34.15 -17.90
C MET A 77 -16.74 34.74 -19.01
N LEU A 78 -17.28 34.92 -20.22
CA LEU A 78 -16.55 35.54 -21.33
C LEU A 78 -16.22 37.03 -21.06
N ILE A 79 -17.09 37.74 -20.34
CA ILE A 79 -16.82 39.13 -19.92
C ILE A 79 -15.67 39.14 -18.90
N GLU A 80 -15.67 38.26 -17.91
CA GLU A 80 -14.60 38.14 -16.90
C GLU A 80 -13.26 37.73 -17.51
N GLU A 81 -13.25 36.78 -18.45
CA GLU A 81 -12.06 36.36 -19.19
C GLU A 81 -11.50 37.52 -20.05
N ALA A 82 -12.38 38.29 -20.70
CA ALA A 82 -11.98 39.48 -21.45
C ALA A 82 -11.44 40.61 -20.54
N GLN A 83 -12.03 40.83 -19.36
CA GLN A 83 -11.57 41.83 -18.40
C GLN A 83 -10.22 41.48 -17.76
N THR A 84 -9.94 40.20 -17.54
CA THR A 84 -8.66 39.73 -17.00
C THR A 84 -7.54 39.73 -18.03
N THR A 85 -7.87 39.64 -19.33
CA THR A 85 -6.88 39.65 -20.42
C THR A 85 -6.52 41.06 -20.90
N THR A 86 -7.40 42.03 -20.68
CA THR A 86 -7.21 43.41 -21.16
C THR A 86 -6.81 44.30 -19.99
N GLU A 87 -5.52 44.67 -19.86
CA GLU A 87 -5.03 45.68 -18.88
C GLU A 87 -5.64 47.09 -19.09
N VAL A 88 -6.59 47.24 -20.00
CA VAL A 88 -7.26 48.49 -20.34
C VAL A 88 -8.74 48.34 -20.01
N ASP A 89 -9.25 49.29 -19.21
CA ASP A 89 -10.66 49.50 -18.84
C ASP A 89 -11.54 49.77 -20.09
N THR A 90 -11.68 48.78 -20.96
CA THR A 90 -12.66 48.80 -22.05
C THR A 90 -14.03 48.49 -21.49
N THR A 91 -14.81 49.54 -21.23
CA THR A 91 -16.13 49.49 -20.59
C THR A 91 -17.25 48.87 -21.45
N ASN A 92 -17.00 48.56 -22.73
CA ASN A 92 -18.00 48.02 -23.65
C ASN A 92 -17.54 46.71 -24.33
N ILE A 93 -17.45 45.62 -23.56
CA ILE A 93 -17.22 44.28 -24.09
C ILE A 93 -18.54 43.77 -24.70
N THR A 94 -18.62 43.69 -26.03
CA THR A 94 -19.79 43.15 -26.73
C THR A 94 -19.59 41.67 -27.04
N ILE A 95 -20.19 40.79 -26.22
CA ILE A 95 -20.19 39.33 -26.45
C ILE A 95 -21.38 38.93 -27.32
N THR A 96 -21.08 38.43 -28.52
CA THR A 96 -22.10 37.91 -29.46
C THR A 96 -22.64 36.54 -29.02
N THR A 97 -23.87 36.23 -29.41
CA THR A 97 -24.48 34.91 -29.17
C THR A 97 -23.67 33.76 -29.80
N THR A 98 -22.99 34.03 -30.92
CA THR A 98 -22.12 33.05 -31.59
C THR A 98 -20.88 32.73 -30.76
N GLN A 99 -20.25 33.73 -30.12
CA GLN A 99 -19.11 33.53 -29.21
C GLN A 99 -19.52 32.73 -27.96
N VAL A 100 -20.69 33.03 -27.39
CA VAL A 100 -21.27 32.26 -26.27
C VAL A 100 -21.43 30.80 -26.65
N ARG A 101 -22.02 30.52 -27.82
CA ARG A 101 -22.23 29.14 -28.29
C ARG A 101 -20.91 28.41 -28.53
N ALA A 102 -19.96 29.04 -29.22
CA ALA A 102 -18.67 28.42 -29.52
C ALA A 102 -17.90 28.07 -28.23
N ARG A 103 -17.90 28.96 -27.23
CA ARG A 103 -17.25 28.70 -25.94
C ARG A 103 -17.93 27.59 -25.16
N ALA A 104 -19.27 27.56 -25.14
CA ALA A 104 -20.02 26.49 -24.51
C ALA A 104 -19.71 25.11 -25.14
N GLU A 105 -19.60 25.05 -26.48
CA GLU A 105 -19.20 23.84 -27.20
C GLU A 105 -17.76 23.40 -26.87
N GLU A 106 -16.83 24.35 -26.74
CA GLU A 106 -15.45 24.08 -26.36
C GLU A 106 -15.33 23.52 -24.93
N LEU A 107 -15.92 24.21 -23.95
CA LEU A 107 -15.97 23.74 -22.57
C LEU A 107 -16.61 22.36 -22.45
N CYS A 108 -17.61 22.09 -23.29
CA CYS A 108 -18.24 20.78 -23.36
C CYS A 108 -17.29 19.69 -23.87
N LYS A 109 -16.58 19.95 -24.97
CA LYS A 109 -15.58 19.02 -25.51
C LYS A 109 -14.46 18.76 -24.51
N GLU A 110 -14.01 19.80 -23.83
CA GLU A 110 -12.98 19.72 -22.79
C GLU A 110 -13.45 18.85 -21.61
N TYR A 111 -14.65 19.10 -21.08
CA TYR A 111 -15.24 18.29 -20.01
C TYR A 111 -15.36 16.81 -20.40
N HIS A 112 -15.93 16.51 -21.58
CA HIS A 112 -16.10 15.12 -22.03
C HIS A 112 -14.75 14.41 -22.20
N THR A 113 -13.72 15.15 -22.63
CA THR A 113 -12.36 14.62 -22.74
C THR A 113 -11.77 14.30 -21.37
N LYS A 114 -11.85 15.24 -20.41
CA LYS A 114 -11.39 15.02 -19.02
C LYS A 114 -12.15 13.87 -18.37
N TRP A 115 -13.47 13.83 -18.54
CA TRP A 115 -14.34 12.77 -18.03
C TRP A 115 -13.97 11.41 -18.62
N GLY A 116 -13.78 11.32 -19.94
CA GLY A 116 -13.36 10.09 -20.61
C GLY A 116 -12.00 9.59 -20.11
N LYS A 117 -11.03 10.49 -19.91
CA LYS A 117 -9.72 10.17 -19.32
C LYS A 117 -9.86 9.68 -17.88
N TRP A 118 -10.62 10.39 -17.05
CA TRP A 118 -10.89 9.99 -15.66
C TRP A 118 -11.52 8.60 -15.59
N GLN A 119 -12.60 8.38 -16.35
CA GLN A 119 -13.32 7.12 -16.38
C GLN A 119 -12.45 5.97 -16.86
N THR A 120 -11.60 6.20 -17.87
CA THR A 120 -10.65 5.21 -18.38
C THR A 120 -9.60 4.86 -17.33
N CYS A 121 -9.00 5.88 -16.70
CA CYS A 121 -8.00 5.68 -15.64
C CYS A 121 -8.59 4.89 -14.46
N ASN A 122 -9.76 5.32 -13.97
CA ASN A 122 -10.47 4.66 -12.88
C ASN A 122 -10.81 3.20 -13.23
N SER A 123 -11.42 2.97 -14.40
CA SER A 123 -11.86 1.63 -14.81
C SER A 123 -10.69 0.66 -14.98
N ARG A 124 -9.58 1.10 -15.59
CA ARG A 124 -8.39 0.27 -15.78
C ARG A 124 -7.73 -0.06 -14.45
N ALA A 125 -7.48 0.94 -13.61
CA ALA A 125 -6.96 0.72 -12.26
C ALA A 125 -7.86 -0.23 -11.45
N TYR A 126 -9.18 -0.10 -11.60
CA TYR A 126 -10.13 -0.96 -10.91
C TYR A 126 -10.08 -2.42 -11.39
N ILE A 127 -9.98 -2.64 -12.71
CA ILE A 127 -9.80 -3.98 -13.27
C ILE A 127 -8.54 -4.63 -12.71
N TYR A 128 -7.42 -3.90 -12.68
CA TYR A 128 -6.17 -4.40 -12.11
C TYR A 128 -6.30 -4.72 -10.62
N LEU A 129 -6.88 -3.82 -9.84
CA LEU A 129 -7.14 -4.04 -8.42
C LEU A 129 -7.96 -5.33 -8.22
N ARG A 130 -9.09 -5.48 -8.93
CA ARG A 130 -9.97 -6.66 -8.82
C ARG A 130 -9.28 -7.96 -9.22
N LYS A 131 -8.40 -7.93 -10.22
CA LYS A 131 -7.60 -9.11 -10.61
C LYS A 131 -6.70 -9.62 -9.48
N THR A 132 -6.38 -8.79 -8.48
CA THR A 132 -5.53 -9.20 -7.34
C THR A 132 -6.33 -9.66 -6.11
N LEU A 133 -7.66 -9.69 -6.20
CA LEU A 133 -8.52 -10.07 -5.08
C LEU A 133 -8.89 -11.54 -5.11
N THR A 134 -9.13 -12.09 -3.92
CA THR A 134 -9.88 -13.33 -3.70
C THR A 134 -11.38 -13.08 -3.87
N ILE A 135 -12.19 -14.14 -3.92
CA ILE A 135 -13.65 -14.03 -4.03
C ILE A 135 -14.20 -13.28 -2.82
N GLU A 136 -13.69 -13.58 -1.64
CA GLU A 136 -14.07 -12.97 -0.37
C GLU A 136 -13.75 -11.48 -0.32
N ALA A 137 -12.56 -11.06 -0.79
CA ALA A 137 -12.21 -9.65 -0.84
C ALA A 137 -12.99 -8.90 -1.94
N SER A 138 -13.26 -9.55 -3.09
CA SER A 138 -14.00 -8.98 -4.21
C SER A 138 -15.47 -8.70 -3.85
N SER A 139 -16.09 -9.54 -3.01
CA SER A 139 -17.48 -9.35 -2.59
C SER A 139 -17.69 -8.09 -1.73
N LEU A 140 -16.66 -7.64 -1.00
CA LEU A 140 -16.70 -6.39 -0.24
C LEU A 140 -16.88 -5.15 -1.13
N LEU A 141 -16.49 -5.27 -2.40
CA LEU A 141 -16.50 -4.19 -3.38
C LEU A 141 -17.78 -4.14 -4.21
N PHE A 142 -18.79 -4.93 -3.85
CA PHE A 142 -20.08 -4.90 -4.54
C PHE A 142 -20.63 -3.47 -4.58
N GLN A 143 -21.06 -3.03 -5.77
CA GLN A 143 -21.57 -1.68 -6.09
C GLN A 143 -20.57 -0.51 -6.06
N ILE A 144 -19.29 -0.74 -5.73
CA ILE A 144 -18.30 0.33 -5.79
C ILE A 144 -17.77 0.45 -7.21
N THR A 145 -17.84 1.65 -7.78
CA THR A 145 -17.37 1.97 -9.14
C THR A 145 -16.07 2.77 -9.13
N ASP A 146 -15.79 3.47 -8.04
CA ASP A 146 -14.57 4.24 -7.84
C ASP A 146 -13.47 3.36 -7.22
N VAL A 147 -12.31 3.29 -7.89
CA VAL A 147 -11.19 2.45 -7.47
C VAL A 147 -10.56 2.93 -6.15
N HIS A 148 -10.55 4.25 -5.90
CA HIS A 148 -10.02 4.82 -4.67
C HIS A 148 -10.89 4.42 -3.49
N GLU A 149 -12.20 4.56 -3.62
CA GLU A 149 -13.16 4.14 -2.57
C GLU A 149 -13.10 2.63 -2.33
N ALA A 150 -12.95 1.84 -3.39
CA ALA A 150 -12.76 0.40 -3.26
C ALA A 150 -11.48 0.05 -2.49
N PHE A 151 -10.37 0.70 -2.83
CA PHE A 151 -9.09 0.51 -2.14
C PHE A 151 -9.15 0.94 -0.68
N LYS A 152 -9.78 2.08 -0.38
CA LYS A 152 -10.02 2.57 0.97
C LYS A 152 -10.83 1.57 1.79
N LYS A 153 -11.90 1.00 1.24
CA LYS A 153 -12.70 -0.03 1.91
C LYS A 153 -11.91 -1.30 2.22
N LEU A 154 -11.06 -1.76 1.29
CA LEU A 154 -10.14 -2.87 1.54
C LEU A 154 -9.15 -2.52 2.65
N ARG A 155 -8.60 -1.31 2.61
CA ARG A 155 -7.71 -0.79 3.64
C ARG A 155 -8.40 -0.84 5.00
N GLU A 156 -9.53 -0.17 5.17
CA GLU A 156 -10.29 -0.19 6.43
C GLU A 156 -10.56 -1.62 6.94
N ARG A 157 -10.93 -2.55 6.06
CA ARG A 157 -11.22 -3.94 6.44
C ARG A 157 -9.98 -4.72 6.88
N TYR A 158 -8.84 -4.50 6.23
CA TYR A 158 -7.66 -5.36 6.33
C TYR A 158 -6.43 -4.69 6.95
N THR A 159 -6.47 -3.39 7.23
CA THR A 159 -5.51 -2.68 8.10
C THR A 159 -5.99 -2.55 9.52
N ALA A 160 -7.27 -2.85 9.82
CA ALA A 160 -7.81 -2.74 11.17
C ALA A 160 -6.95 -3.52 12.17
N PHE A 161 -6.27 -2.77 13.04
CA PHE A 161 -5.53 -3.26 14.19
C PHE A 161 -6.52 -3.98 15.12
N SER A 162 -6.43 -5.29 15.21
CA SER A 162 -7.25 -6.07 16.13
C SER A 162 -6.41 -6.46 17.33
N PHE A 163 -6.72 -5.90 18.52
CA PHE A 163 -6.10 -6.31 19.78
C PHE A 163 -6.13 -7.83 19.98
N PRO A 164 -7.24 -8.55 19.73
CA PRO A 164 -7.26 -10.01 19.76
C PRO A 164 -6.22 -10.68 18.84
N GLN A 165 -6.00 -10.15 17.64
CA GLN A 165 -5.00 -10.70 16.72
C GLN A 165 -3.58 -10.36 17.13
N MET A 166 -3.35 -9.15 17.65
CA MET A 166 -2.08 -8.77 18.25
C MET A 166 -1.73 -9.67 19.42
N TYR A 167 -2.69 -9.90 20.30
CA TYR A 167 -2.55 -10.83 21.40
C TYR A 167 -2.26 -12.25 20.89
N ALA A 168 -3.01 -12.77 19.92
CA ALA A 168 -2.75 -14.08 19.35
C ALA A 168 -1.35 -14.22 18.72
N ARG A 169 -0.85 -13.18 18.03
CA ARG A 169 0.51 -13.14 17.49
C ARG A 169 1.56 -13.09 18.59
N TYR A 170 1.34 -12.28 19.62
CA TYR A 170 2.20 -12.19 20.79
C TYR A 170 2.28 -13.55 21.49
N THR A 171 1.14 -14.16 21.83
CA THR A 171 1.04 -15.51 22.42
C THR A 171 1.78 -16.54 21.57
N LYS A 172 1.53 -16.55 20.25
CA LYS A 172 2.24 -17.46 19.34
C LYS A 172 3.76 -17.29 19.40
N TRP A 173 4.27 -16.08 19.51
CA TRP A 173 5.71 -15.83 19.62
C TRP A 173 6.27 -16.27 20.99
N VAL A 174 5.62 -15.88 22.09
CA VAL A 174 6.11 -16.20 23.45
C VAL A 174 5.93 -17.67 23.85
N ASP A 175 5.03 -18.41 23.20
CA ASP A 175 4.77 -19.82 23.45
C ASP A 175 5.61 -20.75 22.55
N LEU A 176 6.37 -20.21 21.60
CA LEU A 176 7.30 -21.03 20.83
C LEU A 176 8.31 -21.68 21.76
N ARG A 177 8.47 -23.00 21.61
CA ARG A 177 9.47 -23.79 22.33
C ARG A 177 10.28 -24.63 21.36
N PHE A 178 11.59 -24.67 21.55
CA PHE A 178 12.45 -25.57 20.81
C PHE A 178 12.45 -26.95 21.48
N LYS A 179 11.54 -27.83 21.04
CA LYS A 179 11.48 -29.20 21.54
C LYS A 179 12.36 -30.15 20.71
N ASN A 180 12.05 -30.25 19.43
CA ASN A 180 12.64 -31.22 18.49
C ASN A 180 12.96 -30.53 17.15
N GLY A 181 13.76 -31.18 16.32
CA GLY A 181 14.12 -30.72 14.97
C GLY A 181 15.49 -30.05 14.89
N THR A 182 15.72 -29.32 13.80
CA THR A 182 16.97 -28.58 13.56
C THR A 182 16.91 -27.18 14.18
N ALA A 183 18.07 -26.67 14.61
CA ALA A 183 18.20 -25.33 15.13
C ALA A 183 17.76 -24.28 14.09
N SER A 184 18.16 -24.47 12.84
CA SER A 184 17.81 -23.55 11.74
C SER A 184 16.30 -23.48 11.47
N ASP A 185 15.58 -24.61 11.49
CA ASP A 185 14.12 -24.57 11.36
C ASP A 185 13.43 -23.88 12.55
N PHE A 186 14.01 -23.97 13.74
CA PHE A 186 13.52 -23.24 14.89
C PHE A 186 13.76 -21.73 14.76
N VAL A 187 14.99 -21.31 14.47
CA VAL A 187 15.36 -19.90 14.26
C VAL A 187 14.48 -19.28 13.17
N ARG A 188 14.31 -19.97 12.03
CA ARG A 188 13.41 -19.55 10.94
C ARG A 188 11.98 -19.31 11.42
N ARG A 189 11.42 -20.23 12.22
CA ARG A 189 10.06 -20.10 12.77
C ARG A 189 9.96 -18.98 13.80
N PHE A 190 10.96 -18.83 14.66
CA PHE A 190 11.02 -17.78 15.68
C PHE A 190 11.09 -16.39 15.05
N ARG A 191 12.04 -16.17 14.12
CA ARG A 191 12.17 -14.91 13.36
C ARG A 191 10.92 -14.60 12.56
N LYS A 192 10.27 -15.61 11.97
CA LYS A 192 8.98 -15.41 11.29
C LYS A 192 7.89 -14.95 12.24
N ALA A 193 7.74 -15.57 13.41
CA ALA A 193 6.73 -15.17 14.40
C ALA A 193 6.99 -13.75 14.93
N LEU A 194 8.26 -13.39 15.15
CA LEU A 194 8.65 -12.03 15.53
C LEU A 194 8.29 -11.01 14.45
N ARG A 195 8.63 -11.28 13.17
CA ARG A 195 8.23 -10.41 12.04
C ARG A 195 6.71 -10.26 11.93
N ASP A 196 5.97 -11.37 12.09
CA ASP A 196 4.50 -11.36 12.06
C ASP A 196 3.93 -10.46 13.18
N LEU A 197 4.59 -10.39 14.35
CA LEU A 197 4.24 -9.52 15.48
C LEU A 197 4.61 -8.04 15.22
N THR A 198 5.85 -7.78 14.79
CA THR A 198 6.37 -6.41 14.63
C THR A 198 5.79 -5.68 13.43
N ALA A 199 5.28 -6.40 12.43
CA ALA A 199 4.54 -5.81 11.30
C ALA A 199 3.32 -4.98 11.71
N PHE A 200 2.80 -5.16 12.93
CA PHE A 200 1.61 -4.47 13.44
C PHE A 200 1.79 -3.85 14.84
N GLY A 201 2.72 -4.35 15.64
CA GLY A 201 2.93 -3.95 17.05
C GLY A 201 4.07 -2.98 17.33
N GLY A 202 4.78 -2.51 16.29
CA GLY A 202 6.02 -1.75 16.45
C GLY A 202 7.25 -2.64 16.63
N SER A 203 8.36 -2.07 17.08
CA SER A 203 9.64 -2.78 17.24
C SER A 203 9.75 -3.47 18.60
N VAL A 204 10.26 -4.70 18.61
CA VAL A 204 10.76 -5.36 19.82
C VAL A 204 12.24 -5.03 19.94
N THR A 205 12.68 -4.60 21.12
CA THR A 205 14.12 -4.33 21.36
C THR A 205 14.92 -5.63 21.37
N PRO A 206 16.18 -5.66 20.88
CA PRO A 206 17.03 -6.85 20.87
C PRO A 206 17.14 -7.56 22.23
N LEU A 207 17.17 -6.83 23.34
CA LEU A 207 17.19 -7.42 24.69
C LEU A 207 15.93 -8.24 25.03
N ILE A 208 14.76 -7.77 24.62
CA ILE A 208 13.49 -8.49 24.83
C ILE A 208 13.44 -9.72 23.91
N GLU A 209 13.93 -9.59 22.68
CA GLU A 209 14.08 -10.71 21.75
C GLU A 209 14.98 -11.81 22.32
N LEU A 210 16.15 -11.44 22.87
CA LEU A 210 17.09 -12.34 23.53
C LEU A 210 16.45 -13.07 24.72
N CYS A 211 15.76 -12.33 25.60
CA CYS A 211 15.08 -12.92 26.76
C CYS A 211 14.04 -13.96 26.33
N GLN A 212 13.24 -13.67 25.31
CA GLN A 212 12.25 -14.61 24.79
C GLN A 212 12.90 -15.79 24.07
N PHE A 213 13.99 -15.57 23.34
CA PHE A 213 14.74 -16.65 22.69
C PHE A 213 15.33 -17.62 23.73
N LYS A 214 16.00 -17.10 24.77
CA LYS A 214 16.50 -17.88 25.90
C LYS A 214 15.38 -18.69 26.55
N LYS A 215 14.24 -18.07 26.84
CA LYS A 215 13.07 -18.75 27.40
C LYS A 215 12.55 -19.85 26.47
N ALA A 216 12.55 -19.62 25.17
CA ALA A 216 12.03 -20.56 24.18
C ALA A 216 12.88 -21.84 24.05
N ILE A 217 14.17 -21.79 24.40
CA ILE A 217 15.10 -22.93 24.31
C ILE A 217 15.48 -23.52 25.68
N ALA A 218 15.19 -22.84 26.79
CA ALA A 218 15.63 -23.19 28.15
C ALA A 218 15.19 -24.59 28.62
N GLU A 219 14.02 -25.06 28.19
CA GLU A 219 13.51 -26.40 28.59
C GLU A 219 14.22 -27.55 27.84
N ASN A 220 15.02 -27.25 26.83
CA ASN A 220 15.71 -28.25 26.03
C ASN A 220 17.13 -28.47 26.55
N ALA A 221 17.39 -29.65 27.11
CA ALA A 221 18.71 -30.02 27.65
C ALA A 221 19.86 -29.86 26.64
N ARG A 222 19.60 -30.03 25.34
CA ARG A 222 20.61 -29.83 24.28
C ARG A 222 21.11 -28.39 24.20
N CYS A 223 20.33 -27.44 24.69
CA CYS A 223 20.62 -26.01 24.63
C CYS A 223 21.35 -25.51 25.89
N HIS A 224 21.54 -26.34 26.92
CA HIS A 224 22.16 -25.91 28.18
C HIS A 224 23.60 -25.41 27.97
N ALA A 225 24.41 -26.13 27.18
CA ALA A 225 25.78 -25.70 26.86
C ALA A 225 25.78 -24.36 26.13
N PHE A 226 24.92 -24.19 25.11
CA PHE A 226 24.77 -22.90 24.43
C PHE A 226 24.38 -21.78 25.42
N LEU A 227 23.37 -21.99 26.26
CA LEU A 227 22.88 -21.00 27.22
C LEU A 227 23.92 -20.59 28.27
N GLN A 228 24.77 -21.52 28.71
CA GLN A 228 25.83 -21.26 29.69
C GLN A 228 27.00 -20.46 29.08
N HIS A 229 27.29 -20.68 27.80
CA HIS A 229 28.45 -20.10 27.12
C HIS A 229 28.12 -18.87 26.27
N LEU A 230 26.83 -18.56 26.08
CA LEU A 230 26.37 -17.42 25.28
C LEU A 230 26.90 -16.10 25.84
N ARG A 231 27.69 -15.40 25.04
CA ARG A 231 28.17 -14.04 25.31
C ARG A 231 27.49 -13.09 24.35
N VAL A 232 26.93 -12.01 24.87
CA VAL A 232 26.22 -11.02 24.07
C VAL A 232 26.87 -9.66 24.24
N ASN A 233 27.17 -8.99 23.12
CA ASN A 233 27.59 -7.60 23.13
C ASN A 233 26.34 -6.71 23.16
N GLU A 234 25.90 -6.30 24.34
CA GLU A 234 24.70 -5.47 24.51
C GLU A 234 24.79 -4.07 23.86
N ASN A 235 26.00 -3.64 23.46
CA ASN A 235 26.21 -2.37 22.77
C ASN A 235 25.99 -2.44 21.26
N ASP A 236 25.86 -3.65 20.70
CA ASP A 236 25.58 -3.85 19.28
C ASP A 236 24.05 -3.93 19.07
N PRO A 237 23.42 -3.01 18.31
CA PRO A 237 21.98 -3.08 18.06
C PRO A 237 21.54 -4.34 17.29
N ASP A 238 22.45 -5.02 16.59
CA ASP A 238 22.14 -6.15 15.72
C ASP A 238 22.70 -7.50 16.25
N PHE A 239 23.11 -7.57 17.53
CA PHE A 239 23.73 -8.77 18.13
C PHE A 239 22.89 -10.05 17.99
N MET A 240 21.57 -9.93 17.79
CA MET A 240 20.67 -11.09 17.68
C MET A 240 21.00 -11.98 16.48
N ASP A 241 21.50 -11.41 15.37
CA ASP A 241 21.90 -12.23 14.21
C ASP A 241 23.11 -13.13 14.54
N GLU A 242 24.04 -12.66 15.37
CA GLU A 242 25.15 -13.47 15.88
C GLU A 242 24.65 -14.57 16.83
N VAL A 243 23.74 -14.23 17.76
CA VAL A 243 23.12 -15.20 18.68
C VAL A 243 22.43 -16.33 17.92
N TYR A 244 21.72 -16.02 16.83
CA TYR A 244 21.09 -17.03 15.98
C TYR A 244 22.10 -17.93 15.28
N LEU A 245 23.16 -17.35 14.74
CA LEU A 245 24.22 -18.09 14.06
C LEU A 245 24.95 -19.04 15.03
N GLU A 246 25.35 -18.55 16.21
CA GLU A 246 25.99 -19.35 17.25
C GLU A 246 25.09 -20.50 17.72
N PHE A 247 23.79 -20.24 17.90
CA PHE A 247 22.83 -21.27 18.25
C PHE A 247 22.77 -22.39 17.20
N GLU A 248 22.68 -22.02 15.93
CA GLU A 248 22.65 -22.98 14.82
C GLU A 248 23.93 -23.83 14.76
N GLN A 249 25.10 -23.21 14.96
CA GLN A 249 26.38 -23.91 14.99
C GLN A 249 26.50 -24.86 16.17
N SER A 250 26.12 -24.41 17.38
CA SER A 250 26.23 -25.18 18.63
C SER A 250 25.47 -26.51 18.61
N LEU A 251 24.41 -26.61 17.80
CA LEU A 251 23.57 -27.79 17.67
C LEU A 251 23.83 -28.58 16.37
N SER A 252 24.61 -28.03 15.44
CA SER A 252 25.04 -28.69 14.20
C SER A 252 26.37 -29.43 14.37
N HIS A 253 27.20 -28.99 15.32
CA HIS A 253 28.44 -29.65 15.71
C HIS A 253 28.39 -29.93 17.21
N PRO A 254 28.29 -31.20 17.64
CA PRO A 254 28.50 -31.50 19.05
C PRO A 254 29.89 -31.00 19.41
N TYR A 255 29.98 -30.10 20.40
CA TYR A 255 31.28 -29.78 21.01
C TYR A 255 31.96 -31.12 21.34
N PRO A 256 33.22 -31.34 20.92
CA PRO A 256 33.96 -32.48 21.42
C PRO A 256 34.01 -32.33 22.93
N SER A 257 33.48 -33.33 23.64
CA SER A 257 33.55 -33.41 25.08
C SER A 257 35.00 -33.19 25.50
N ALA A 258 35.30 -32.03 26.06
CA ALA A 258 36.55 -31.83 26.76
C ALA A 258 36.42 -32.58 28.09
N ASN A 259 37.47 -33.36 28.39
CA ASN A 259 37.81 -33.98 29.67
C ASN A 259 37.21 -35.37 29.90
N ASP A 260 37.86 -36.30 30.58
CA ASP A 260 39.21 -36.48 31.12
C ASP A 260 39.29 -37.99 31.47
#